data_AF-A0AAV0EDA1-F1
#
_entry.id   AF-A0AAV0EDA1-F1
#
_cell.length_a   1.000
_cell.length_b   1.000
_cell.length_c   1.000
_cell.angle_alpha   90.00
_cell.angle_beta   90.00
_cell.angle_gamma   90.00
#
_symmetry.space_group_name_H-M   'P 1'
#
loop_
_entity.id
_entity.type
_entity.pdbx_description
1 polymer ?
#
loop_
_entity_poly.entity_id
_entity_poly.type
_entity_poly.pdbx_seq_one_letter_code
_entity_poly.pdbx_strand_id
1 'polypeptide(L)'
;MEIRYFFAVSLVVSASAVFAAAGSLRHVKDPKWHNATATWYGSPEGDGSTGGACGYGTMVDVQPFKARVGAVSPALFKEGEGCGACYKVKCLDNTICSKKAVTVIITDQAPQRYSDRPLFDLSGSVYGRMAITGHGSSLRDRGEMPIIYRR
;
A
#
# COMPACT_ATOMS: atom_id res chain seq x y z
N MET A 1 8.80 -25.85 -73.11
CA MET A 1 9.82 -24.80 -73.17
C MET A 1 9.24 -23.56 -72.50
N GLU A 2 9.57 -23.19 -71.27
CA GLU A 2 10.54 -23.66 -70.30
C GLU A 2 10.23 -22.95 -68.96
N ILE A 3 10.53 -23.65 -67.86
CA ILE A 3 11.04 -23.14 -66.58
C ILE A 3 10.08 -22.41 -65.61
N ARG A 4 9.69 -23.24 -64.64
CA ARG A 4 9.32 -22.99 -63.25
C ARG A 4 10.05 -21.80 -62.61
N TYR A 5 9.31 -20.92 -61.92
CA TYR A 5 9.79 -20.30 -60.69
C TYR A 5 8.67 -20.31 -59.64
N PHE A 6 8.76 -21.34 -58.80
CA PHE A 6 8.21 -21.39 -57.45
C PHE A 6 8.66 -20.15 -56.68
N PHE A 7 7.73 -19.30 -56.23
CA PHE A 7 7.87 -18.55 -54.99
C PHE A 7 6.48 -18.30 -54.41
N ALA A 8 5.92 -19.34 -53.79
CA ALA A 8 4.84 -19.18 -52.84
C ALA A 8 5.40 -18.47 -51.60
N VAL A 9 5.25 -17.14 -51.53
CA VAL A 9 5.49 -16.40 -50.29
C VAL A 9 4.24 -16.55 -49.45
N SER A 10 4.14 -17.67 -48.72
CA SER A 10 3.16 -17.84 -47.65
C SER A 10 3.52 -16.88 -46.52
N LEU A 11 2.78 -15.79 -46.42
CA LEU A 11 2.87 -14.83 -45.33
C LEU A 11 2.20 -15.47 -44.11
N VAL A 12 2.96 -16.26 -43.36
CA VAL A 12 2.52 -16.80 -42.07
C VAL A 12 2.57 -15.65 -41.07
N VAL A 13 1.45 -14.95 -40.89
CA VAL A 13 1.28 -14.04 -39.76
C VAL A 13 1.21 -14.92 -38.52
N SER A 14 2.36 -15.12 -37.87
CA SER A 14 2.43 -15.79 -36.57
C SER A 14 1.68 -14.90 -35.57
N ALA A 15 0.44 -15.25 -35.27
CA ALA A 15 -0.27 -14.67 -34.14
C ALA A 15 0.44 -15.15 -32.86
N SER A 16 1.42 -14.38 -32.41
CA SER A 16 2.00 -14.56 -31.08
C SER A 16 0.90 -14.28 -30.06
N ALA A 17 0.22 -15.33 -29.62
CA ALA A 17 -0.71 -15.25 -28.51
C ALA A 17 0.09 -14.76 -27.30
N VAL A 18 -0.08 -13.49 -26.95
CA VAL A 18 0.43 -12.94 -25.70
C VAL A 18 -0.45 -13.57 -24.61
N PHE A 19 0.02 -14.67 -24.04
CA PHE A 19 -0.57 -15.23 -22.83
C PHE A 19 -0.36 -14.21 -21.71
N ALA A 20 -1.38 -13.40 -21.44
CA ALA A 20 -1.45 -12.65 -20.20
C ALA A 20 -1.48 -13.68 -19.07
N ALA A 21 -0.35 -13.87 -18.40
CA ALA A 21 -0.30 -14.65 -17.17
C ALA A 21 -1.19 -13.93 -16.16
N ALA A 22 -2.39 -14.47 -15.93
CA ALA A 22 -3.22 -14.07 -14.80
C ALA A 22 -2.48 -14.48 -13.52
N GLY A 23 -1.65 -13.58 -13.01
CA GLY A 23 -1.00 -13.75 -11.72
C GLY A 23 -2.07 -13.92 -10.66
N SER A 24 -2.17 -15.11 -10.08
CA SER A 24 -2.99 -15.36 -8.89
C SER A 24 -2.56 -14.36 -7.81
N LEU A 25 -3.47 -13.51 -7.34
CA LEU A 25 -3.29 -12.69 -6.14
C LEU A 25 -3.01 -13.62 -4.95
N ARG A 26 -1.73 -13.92 -4.70
CA ARG A 26 -1.32 -14.64 -3.50
C ARG A 26 -1.63 -13.74 -2.32
N HIS A 27 -2.69 -14.07 -1.59
CA HIS A 27 -2.98 -13.44 -0.31
C HIS A 27 -1.92 -13.92 0.71
N VAL A 28 -0.76 -13.27 0.68
CA VAL A 28 0.35 -13.53 1.62
C VAL A 28 -0.09 -13.00 2.98
N LYS A 29 -0.68 -13.86 3.81
CA LYS A 29 -0.86 -13.58 5.23
C LYS A 29 0.47 -13.83 5.93
N ASP A 30 1.08 -12.79 6.45
CA ASP A 30 2.20 -12.96 7.36
C ASP A 30 1.65 -13.20 8.78
N PRO A 31 1.81 -14.39 9.37
CA PRO A 31 1.33 -14.62 10.73
C PRO A 31 2.12 -13.83 11.77
N LYS A 32 3.36 -13.42 11.46
CA LYS A 32 4.29 -12.77 12.38
C LYS A 32 4.11 -11.25 12.37
N TRP A 33 4.18 -10.66 13.57
CA TRP A 33 4.23 -9.22 13.75
C TRP A 33 5.68 -8.73 13.66
N HIS A 34 5.87 -7.59 13.00
CA HIS A 34 7.16 -6.91 12.84
C HIS A 34 7.10 -5.51 13.41
N ASN A 35 8.22 -5.00 13.91
CA ASN A 35 8.31 -3.65 14.44
C ASN A 35 8.39 -2.61 13.32
N ALA A 36 7.74 -1.47 13.53
CA ALA A 36 7.84 -0.29 12.67
C ALA A 36 7.61 0.98 13.49
N THR A 37 7.79 2.13 12.85
CA THR A 37 7.31 3.41 13.36
C THR A 37 6.14 3.89 12.52
N ALA A 38 5.19 4.57 13.17
CA ALA A 38 4.14 5.30 12.49
C ALA A 38 4.24 6.80 12.73
N THR A 39 3.99 7.56 11.67
CA THR A 39 3.64 8.99 11.70
C THR A 39 2.26 9.15 11.05
N TRP A 40 1.77 10.39 10.93
CA TRP A 40 0.57 10.66 10.16
C TRP A 40 0.63 11.99 9.39
N TYR A 41 -0.20 12.09 8.36
CA TYR A 41 -0.29 13.27 7.51
C TYR A 41 -1.74 13.63 7.15
N GLY A 42 -1.90 14.82 6.58
CA GLY A 42 -3.17 15.33 6.07
C GLY A 42 -4.13 15.77 7.18
N SER A 43 -5.43 15.74 6.90
CA SER A 43 -6.45 16.11 7.89
C SER A 43 -6.60 15.04 8.98
N PRO A 44 -6.93 15.41 10.23
CA PRO A 44 -7.04 14.47 11.35
C PRO A 44 -8.01 13.30 11.13
N GLU A 45 -9.08 13.52 10.37
CA GLU A 45 -10.07 12.49 9.98
C GLU A 45 -10.09 12.30 8.45
N GLY A 46 -8.97 12.57 7.79
CA GLY A 46 -8.83 12.53 6.34
C GLY A 46 -8.42 11.17 5.77
N ASP A 47 -8.62 11.05 4.46
CA ASP A 47 -8.38 9.84 3.66
C ASP A 47 -7.08 9.90 2.86
N GLY A 48 -6.07 10.56 3.42
CA GLY A 48 -4.74 10.70 2.82
C GLY A 48 -4.71 11.76 1.71
N SER A 49 -3.92 11.49 0.66
CA SER A 49 -3.68 12.41 -0.46
C SER A 49 -4.07 11.79 -1.80
N THR A 50 -4.61 12.62 -2.70
CA THR A 50 -4.87 12.25 -4.10
C THR A 50 -3.61 12.23 -4.97
N GLY A 51 -2.51 12.79 -4.48
CA GLY A 51 -1.23 12.87 -5.19
C GLY A 51 -0.25 11.73 -4.89
N GLY A 52 -0.71 10.62 -4.32
CA GLY A 52 0.17 9.53 -3.89
C GLY A 52 0.87 8.79 -5.04
N ALA A 53 2.05 8.26 -4.77
CA ALA A 53 2.93 7.57 -5.72
C ALA A 53 2.30 6.35 -6.41
N CYS A 54 1.23 5.76 -5.85
CA CYS A 54 0.51 4.66 -6.50
C CYS A 54 -0.49 5.11 -7.58
N GLY A 55 -0.74 6.42 -7.74
CA GLY A 55 -1.60 6.94 -8.79
C GLY A 55 -3.10 6.68 -8.61
N TYR A 56 -3.56 6.37 -7.39
CA TYR A 56 -4.99 6.12 -7.13
C TYR A 56 -5.87 7.38 -7.21
N GLY A 57 -5.30 8.58 -7.15
CA GLY A 57 -6.05 9.82 -7.37
C GLY A 57 -7.19 10.01 -6.36
N THR A 58 -8.36 10.38 -6.86
CA THR A 58 -9.57 10.58 -6.06
C THR A 58 -10.15 9.28 -5.49
N MET A 59 -9.67 8.09 -5.91
CA MET A 59 -10.16 6.82 -5.37
C MET A 59 -9.85 6.65 -3.88
N VAL A 60 -8.90 7.39 -3.33
CA VAL A 60 -8.53 7.31 -1.90
C VAL A 60 -9.69 7.66 -0.95
N ASP A 61 -10.65 8.48 -1.39
CA ASP A 61 -11.82 8.94 -0.61
C ASP A 61 -13.08 8.04 -0.79
N VAL A 62 -12.97 6.98 -1.58
CA VAL A 62 -14.08 6.02 -1.75
C VAL A 62 -13.69 4.62 -1.30
N GLN A 63 -14.68 3.77 -1.02
CA GLN A 63 -14.40 2.39 -0.63
C GLN A 63 -13.72 1.64 -1.79
N PRO A 64 -12.72 0.78 -1.51
CA PRO A 64 -12.30 0.29 -0.19
C PRO A 64 -11.22 1.13 0.53
N PHE A 65 -10.75 2.24 -0.06
CA PHE A 65 -9.65 3.06 0.45
C PHE A 65 -10.05 4.02 1.57
N LYS A 66 -11.27 4.55 1.51
CA LYS A 66 -11.80 5.54 2.46
C LYS A 66 -11.48 5.16 3.91
N ALA A 67 -10.83 6.08 4.63
CA ALA A 67 -10.36 5.98 6.02
C ALA A 67 -9.40 4.82 6.31
N ARG A 68 -8.67 4.35 5.28
CA ARG A 68 -7.81 3.16 5.33
C ARG A 68 -6.52 3.32 4.54
N VAL A 69 -6.07 4.52 4.16
CA VAL A 69 -4.85 4.69 3.35
C VAL A 69 -3.62 5.07 4.16
N GLY A 70 -2.45 4.88 3.58
CA GLY A 70 -1.17 5.34 4.11
C GLY A 70 -0.04 5.24 3.10
N ALA A 71 1.06 5.90 3.42
CA ALA A 71 2.33 5.79 2.75
C ALA A 71 3.28 4.88 3.55
N VAL A 72 4.23 4.24 2.89
CA VAL A 72 5.27 3.45 3.57
C VAL A 72 6.67 3.81 3.12
N SER A 73 7.66 3.55 3.98
CA SER A 73 9.08 3.65 3.66
C SER A 73 9.43 2.91 2.36
N PRO A 74 10.49 3.34 1.64
CA PRO A 74 11.02 2.65 0.45
C PRO A 74 11.21 1.14 0.62
N ALA A 75 11.66 0.69 1.80
CA ALA A 75 11.85 -0.73 2.13
C ALA A 75 10.57 -1.58 2.00
N LEU A 76 9.40 -0.98 2.21
CA LEU A 76 8.09 -1.62 2.06
C LEU A 76 7.40 -1.27 0.75
N PHE A 77 7.64 -0.05 0.22
CA PHE A 77 7.06 0.41 -1.04
C PHE A 77 7.65 -0.33 -2.24
N LYS A 78 8.94 -0.66 -2.19
CA LYS A 78 9.66 -1.47 -3.19
C LYS A 78 9.37 -1.03 -4.63
N GLU A 79 9.68 0.24 -4.91
CA GLU A 79 9.52 0.81 -6.25
C GLU A 79 8.10 0.64 -6.86
N GLY A 80 7.08 0.57 -6.00
CA GLY A 80 5.68 0.44 -6.40
C GLY A 80 5.09 -0.96 -6.23
N GLU A 81 5.90 -2.01 -6.00
CA GLU A 81 5.37 -3.34 -5.71
C GLU A 81 4.48 -3.37 -4.45
N GLY A 82 4.69 -2.43 -3.53
CA GLY A 82 3.89 -2.24 -2.33
C GLY A 82 2.50 -1.62 -2.59
N CYS A 83 2.23 -1.05 -3.78
CA CYS A 83 0.96 -0.39 -4.06
C CYS A 83 -0.23 -1.35 -3.94
N GLY A 84 -1.28 -0.91 -3.23
CA GLY A 84 -2.46 -1.73 -2.93
C GLY A 84 -2.24 -2.80 -1.86
N ALA A 85 -1.01 -2.96 -1.33
CA ALA A 85 -0.77 -3.89 -0.23
C ALA A 85 -1.60 -3.50 0.99
N CYS A 86 -2.23 -4.49 1.61
CA CYS A 86 -2.92 -4.31 2.88
C CYS A 86 -2.01 -4.74 4.02
N TYR A 87 -1.98 -3.95 5.08
CA TYR A 87 -1.34 -4.30 6.34
C TYR A 87 -2.31 -4.15 7.50
N LYS A 88 -2.14 -4.98 8.51
CA LYS A 88 -2.68 -4.74 9.85
C LYS A 88 -1.62 -3.99 10.64
N VAL A 89 -1.98 -2.85 11.23
CA VAL A 89 -1.12 -2.04 12.10
C VAL A 89 -1.72 -1.91 13.49
N LYS A 90 -0.87 -1.88 14.51
CA LYS A 90 -1.27 -1.76 15.92
C LYS A 90 -0.21 -0.97 16.70
N CYS A 91 -0.64 0.04 17.45
CA CYS A 91 0.25 0.72 18.41
C CYS A 91 0.33 -0.03 19.75
N LEU A 92 1.42 0.19 20.49
CA LEU A 92 1.79 -0.64 21.64
C LEU A 92 1.60 0.02 23.01
N ASP A 93 1.34 1.33 23.08
CA ASP A 93 1.15 2.01 24.36
C ASP A 93 -0.24 1.71 24.94
N ASN A 94 -0.28 0.85 25.96
CA ASN A 94 -1.51 0.41 26.61
C ASN A 94 -2.32 1.53 27.29
N THR A 95 -1.76 2.72 27.51
CA THR A 95 -2.48 3.86 28.09
C THR A 95 -3.41 4.55 27.10
N ILE A 96 -3.16 4.40 25.79
CA ILE A 96 -3.88 5.15 24.74
C ILE A 96 -4.28 4.29 23.53
N CYS A 97 -3.57 3.17 23.29
CA CYS A 97 -3.79 2.29 22.16
C CYS A 97 -4.93 1.33 22.41
N SER A 98 -5.79 1.15 21.40
CA SER A 98 -6.73 0.05 21.39
C SER A 98 -6.01 -1.29 21.22
N LYS A 99 -6.64 -2.37 21.69
CA LYS A 99 -6.13 -3.73 21.45
C LYS A 99 -6.29 -4.20 20.00
N LYS A 100 -7.10 -3.49 19.20
CA LYS A 100 -7.49 -3.85 17.83
C LYS A 100 -6.45 -3.37 16.82
N ALA A 101 -6.23 -4.18 15.79
CA ALA A 101 -5.41 -3.75 14.65
C ALA A 101 -6.27 -3.06 13.59
N VAL A 102 -5.76 -1.96 13.03
CA VAL A 102 -6.39 -1.22 11.94
C VAL A 102 -5.83 -1.74 10.61
N THR A 103 -6.66 -1.81 9.57
CA THR A 103 -6.15 -2.10 8.22
C THR A 103 -5.78 -0.81 7.52
N VAL A 104 -4.55 -0.77 7.00
CA VAL A 104 -4.07 0.25 6.08
C VAL A 104 -3.84 -0.38 4.70
N ILE A 105 -4.13 0.38 3.66
CA ILE A 105 -3.92 0.08 2.25
C ILE A 105 -2.87 1.07 1.75
N ILE A 106 -1.79 0.57 1.16
CA ILE A 106 -0.70 1.41 0.72
C ILE A 106 -1.05 2.10 -0.59
N THR A 107 -1.05 3.42 -0.58
CA THR A 107 -1.41 4.27 -1.73
C THR A 107 -0.31 5.24 -2.12
N ASP A 108 0.79 5.28 -1.35
CA ASP A 108 1.84 6.27 -1.53
C ASP A 108 3.18 5.78 -0.93
N GLN A 109 4.25 6.50 -1.22
CA GLN A 109 5.59 6.29 -0.69
C GLN A 109 5.96 7.41 0.28
N ALA A 110 6.44 7.06 1.46
CA ALA A 110 7.02 8.02 2.38
C ALA A 110 8.40 8.51 1.85
N PRO A 111 8.87 9.70 2.26
CA PRO A 111 10.13 10.26 1.78
C PRO A 111 11.34 9.33 1.95
N GLN A 112 12.30 9.41 1.01
CA GLN A 112 13.49 8.54 0.95
C GLN A 112 14.38 8.58 2.21
N ARG A 113 14.28 9.62 3.04
CA ARG A 113 15.02 9.74 4.30
C ARG A 113 14.72 8.60 5.30
N TYR A 114 13.63 7.85 5.10
CA TYR A 114 13.24 6.71 5.93
C TYR A 114 13.54 5.34 5.27
N SER A 115 14.51 5.27 4.37
CA SER A 115 14.78 4.07 3.55
C SER A 115 15.34 2.87 4.33
N ASP A 116 15.93 3.09 5.49
CA ASP A 116 16.65 2.09 6.28
C ASP A 116 15.77 1.31 7.28
N ARG A 117 14.52 1.74 7.49
CA ARG A 117 13.61 1.15 8.49
C ARG A 117 12.17 1.10 8.01
N PRO A 118 11.37 0.11 8.46
CA PRO A 118 9.93 0.12 8.24
C PRO A 118 9.26 1.33 8.89
N LEU A 119 8.71 2.21 8.05
CA LEU A 119 7.90 3.36 8.46
C LEU A 119 6.54 3.31 7.77
N PHE A 120 5.49 3.66 8.51
CA PHE A 120 4.14 3.89 8.02
C PHE A 120 3.75 5.34 8.26
N ASP A 121 3.59 6.14 7.21
CA ASP A 121 3.05 7.49 7.32
C ASP A 121 1.55 7.42 7.00
N LEU A 122 0.74 7.34 8.05
CA LEU A 122 -0.67 6.96 7.98
C LEU A 122 -1.57 8.17 7.69
N SER A 123 -2.75 7.95 7.10
CA SER A 123 -3.76 9.01 7.13
C SER A 123 -4.20 9.29 8.56
N GLY A 124 -4.63 10.53 8.85
CA GLY A 124 -5.11 10.92 10.18
C GLY A 124 -6.20 9.97 10.72
N SER A 125 -7.12 9.53 9.85
CA SER A 125 -8.16 8.54 10.17
C SER A 125 -7.57 7.21 10.63
N VAL A 126 -6.58 6.67 9.92
CA VAL A 126 -5.96 5.38 10.30
C VAL A 126 -5.19 5.51 11.60
N TYR A 127 -4.41 6.58 11.75
CA TYR A 127 -3.61 6.82 12.94
C TYR A 127 -4.48 6.96 14.18
N GLY A 128 -5.49 7.83 14.14
CA GLY A 128 -6.43 8.04 15.24
C GLY A 128 -7.23 6.79 15.61
N ARG A 129 -7.58 5.94 14.64
CA ARG A 129 -8.30 4.67 14.89
C ARG A 129 -7.48 3.60 15.59
N MET A 130 -6.16 3.78 15.70
CA MET A 130 -5.35 2.91 16.57
C MET A 130 -5.61 3.18 18.06
N ALA A 131 -6.14 4.36 18.41
CA ALA A 131 -6.43 4.75 19.78
C ALA A 131 -7.67 4.05 20.36
N ILE A 132 -7.77 4.05 21.68
CA ILE A 132 -9.03 3.79 22.39
C ILE A 132 -10.07 4.81 21.89
N THR A 133 -11.34 4.38 21.79
CA THR A 133 -12.44 5.25 21.35
C THR A 133 -12.42 6.58 22.11
N GLY A 134 -12.55 7.69 21.37
CA GLY A 134 -12.49 9.06 21.89
C GLY A 134 -11.08 9.65 22.04
N HIS A 135 -10.01 8.85 21.95
CA HIS A 135 -8.63 9.30 22.19
C HIS A 135 -7.81 9.50 20.91
N GLY A 136 -8.47 9.53 19.73
CA GLY A 136 -7.79 9.67 18.44
C GLY A 136 -6.98 10.96 18.32
N SER A 137 -7.49 12.07 18.85
CA SER A 137 -6.75 13.35 18.89
C SER A 137 -5.50 13.25 19.75
N SER A 138 -5.64 12.80 20.99
CA SER A 138 -4.51 12.64 21.92
C SER A 138 -3.44 11.68 21.39
N LEU A 139 -3.84 10.68 20.60
CA LEU A 139 -2.88 9.79 19.94
C LEU A 139 -2.13 10.55 18.84
N ARG A 140 -2.83 11.28 17.97
CA ARG A 140 -2.26 12.10 16.90
C ARG A 140 -1.32 13.19 17.41
N ASP A 141 -1.61 13.78 18.56
CA ASP A 141 -0.77 14.81 19.19
C ASP A 141 0.64 14.32 19.55
N ARG A 142 0.83 12.99 19.64
CA ARG A 142 2.17 12.38 19.83
C ARG A 142 3.05 12.43 18.58
N GLY A 143 2.45 12.61 17.40
CA GLY A 143 3.15 12.72 16.11
C GLY A 143 3.75 11.42 15.59
N GLU A 144 4.75 10.90 16.29
CA GLU A 144 5.47 9.67 15.97
C GLU A 144 5.30 8.63 17.08
N MET A 145 5.11 7.35 16.72
CA MET A 145 5.08 6.26 17.72
C MET A 145 5.54 4.91 17.20
N PRO A 146 6.03 4.03 18.11
CA PRO A 146 6.28 2.65 17.79
C PRO A 146 4.97 1.89 17.53
N ILE A 147 4.96 1.09 16.48
CA ILE A 147 3.87 0.19 16.11
C ILE A 147 4.41 -1.21 15.79
N ILE A 148 3.50 -2.16 15.70
CA ILE A 148 3.73 -3.43 15.01
C ILE A 148 2.83 -3.53 13.80
N TYR A 149 3.31 -4.24 12.77
CA TYR A 149 2.58 -4.50 11.55
C TYR A 149 2.72 -5.93 11.07
N ARG A 150 1.79 -6.37 10.23
CA ARG A 150 1.87 -7.60 9.44
C ARG A 150 1.04 -7.46 8.17
N ARG A 151 1.39 -8.19 7.11
CA ARG A 151 0.69 -8.18 5.83
C ARG A 151 -0.53 -9.10 5.87
#